data_AF-A0A7C4ZR29-F1
#
_entry.id   AF-A0A7C4ZR29-F1
#
_cell.length_a   1.000
_cell.length_b   1.000
_cell.length_c   1.000
_cell.angle_alpha   90.00
_cell.angle_beta   90.00
_cell.angle_gamma   90.00
#
_symmetry.space_group_name_H-M   'P 1'
#
loop_
_entity.id
_entity.type
_entity.pdbx_description
1 polymer ?
#
loop_
_entity_poly.entity_id
_entity_poly.type
_entity_poly.pdbx_seq_one_letter_code
_entity_poly.pdbx_strand_id
1 'polypeptide(L)' 'MPPILREFSTVNPLSYMVDAVRGLLITGDISNLILDLAAIALFDIVMFVLASISFRRIIE' A
#
# COMPACT_ATOMS: atom_id res chain seq x y z
N MET A 1 -16.51 4.73 8.70
CA MET A 1 -16.68 4.31 7.29
C MET A 1 -17.75 3.22 7.25
N PRO A 2 -18.64 3.15 6.25
CA PRO A 2 -19.55 2.02 6.04
C PRO A 2 -18.77 0.69 6.04
N PRO A 3 -19.34 -0.42 6.56
CA PRO A 3 -18.58 -1.65 6.82
C PRO A 3 -17.85 -2.19 5.58
N ILE A 4 -18.53 -2.17 4.44
CA ILE A 4 -17.98 -2.64 3.16
C ILE A 4 -16.74 -1.84 2.76
N LEU A 5 -16.79 -0.51 2.88
CA LEU A 5 -15.66 0.36 2.51
C LEU A 5 -14.48 0.24 3.47
N ARG A 6 -14.73 -0.14 4.73
CA ARG A 6 -13.68 -0.40 5.72
C ARG A 6 -12.83 -1.59 5.31
N GLU A 7 -13.46 -2.70 4.91
CA GLU A 7 -12.74 -3.90 4.47
C GLU A 7 -11.92 -3.64 3.19
N PHE A 8 -12.40 -2.79 2.28
CA PHE A 8 -11.59 -2.41 1.11
C PHE A 8 -10.39 -1.54 1.49
N SER A 9 -10.52 -0.67 2.50
CA SER A 9 -9.44 0.21 2.92
C SER A 9 -8.27 -0.53 3.58
N THR A 10 -8.51 -1.67 4.23
CA THR A 10 -7.44 -2.45 4.88
C THR A 10 -6.51 -3.11 3.86
N VAL A 11 -6.99 -3.37 2.64
CA VAL A 11 -6.21 -3.99 1.55
C VAL A 11 -5.61 -2.94 0.63
N ASN A 12 -6.13 -1.72 0.62
CA ASN A 12 -5.72 -0.68 -0.32
C ASN A 12 -4.37 -0.05 0.10
N PRO A 13 -3.29 -0.17 -0.71
CA PRO A 13 -2.00 0.44 -0.40
C PRO A 13 -2.07 1.98 -0.29
N LEU A 14 -3.01 2.62 -1.00
CA LEU A 14 -3.19 4.07 -0.93
C LEU A 14 -3.75 4.54 0.42
N SER A 15 -4.47 3.67 1.15
CA SER A 15 -4.94 3.99 2.50
C SER A 15 -3.77 4.17 3.46
N TYR A 16 -2.77 3.27 3.40
CA TYR A 16 -1.54 3.36 4.17
C TYR A 16 -0.70 4.61 3.80
N MET A 17 -0.64 4.98 2.52
CA MET A 17 0.02 6.23 2.10
C MET A 17 -0.63 7.47 2.71
N VAL A 18 -1.96 7.55 2.67
CA VAL A 18 -2.69 8.69 3.24
C VAL A 18 -2.52 8.75 4.76
N ASP A 19 -2.51 7.60 5.44
CA ASP A 19 -2.32 7.53 6.89
C ASP A 19 -0.89 7.92 7.30
N ALA A 20 0.13 7.49 6.55
CA ALA A 20 1.52 7.93 6.75
C ALA A 20 1.67 9.44 6.59
N VAL A 21 1.11 10.01 5.52
CA VAL A 21 1.16 11.46 5.26
C VAL A 21 0.41 12.23 6.35
N ARG A 22 -0.74 11.73 6.82
CA ARG A 22 -1.47 12.31 7.95
C ARG A 22 -0.65 12.26 9.24
N GLY A 23 -0.03 11.12 9.53
CA GLY A 23 0.87 10.92 10.68
C GLY A 23 2.01 11.92 10.70
N LEU A 24 2.65 12.13 9.55
CA LEU A 24 3.78 13.05 9.40
C LEU A 24 3.39 14.53 9.43
N LEU A 25 2.28 14.91 8.81
CA LEU A 25 1.92 16.32 8.58
C LEU A 25 0.95 16.90 9.60
N ILE A 26 0.06 16.08 10.15
CA ILE A 26 -1.08 16.56 10.95
C ILE A 26 -0.93 16.13 12.42
N THR A 27 -0.79 14.83 12.68
CA THR A 27 -0.79 14.32 14.06
C THR A 27 0.60 14.30 14.70
N GLY A 28 1.66 14.22 13.91
CA GLY A 28 3.03 14.01 14.41
C GLY A 28 3.27 12.61 15.00
N ASP A 29 2.31 11.69 14.86
CA ASP A 29 2.40 10.32 15.35
C ASP A 29 3.02 9.43 14.26
N ILE A 30 4.22 8.93 14.55
CA ILE A 30 5.02 8.08 13.66
C ILE A 30 4.98 6.61 14.05
N SER A 31 4.16 6.22 15.02
CA SER A 31 4.12 4.84 15.55
C SER A 31 3.81 3.81 14.47
N ASN A 32 2.96 4.16 13.50
CA ASN A 32 2.56 3.27 12.40
C ASN A 32 3.33 3.52 11.09
N LEU A 33 4.25 4.48 11.06
CA LEU A 33 4.92 4.89 9.83
C LEU A 33 5.68 3.73 9.15
N ILE A 34 6.34 2.88 9.94
CA ILE A 34 7.05 1.71 9.43
C ILE A 34 6.07 0.70 8.82
N LEU A 35 4.91 0.49 9.43
CA LEU A 35 3.88 -0.41 8.93
C LEU A 35 3.31 0.11 7.62
N ASP A 36 3.01 1.42 7.55
CA ASP A 36 2.47 2.06 6.35
C ASP A 36 3.45 1.94 5.18
N LEU A 37 4.74 2.19 5.42
CA LEU A 37 5.79 2.03 4.41
C LEU A 37 5.98 0.57 3.99
N ALA A 38 5.95 -0.37 4.94
CA ALA A 38 6.07 -1.79 4.64
C ALA A 38 4.91 -2.31 3.78
N ALA A 39 3.68 -1.84 4.03
CA ALA A 39 2.52 -2.18 3.22
C ALA A 39 2.66 -1.69 1.77
N ILE A 40 3.14 -0.45 1.58
CA ILE A 40 3.40 0.12 0.26
C ILE A 40 4.51 -0.65 -0.46
N ALA A 41 5.64 -0.88 0.20
CA ALA A 41 6.77 -1.61 -0.39
C ALA A 41 6.39 -3.05 -0.78
N LEU A 42 5.60 -3.74 0.05
CA LEU A 42 5.10 -5.07 -0.26
C LEU A 42 4.22 -5.05 -1.52
N PHE A 43 3.33 -4.07 -1.63
CA PHE A 43 2.49 -3.91 -2.82
C PHE A 43 3.34 -3.69 -4.08
N ASP A 44 4.35 -2.82 -4.02
CA ASP A 44 5.25 -2.56 -5.15
C ASP A 44 6.01 -3.82 -5.56
N ILE A 45 6.53 -4.60 -4.61
CA ILE A 45 7.19 -5.88 -4.90
C ILE A 45 6.24 -6.84 -5.60
N VAL A 46 5.01 -6.98 -5.11
CA VAL A 46 4.01 -7.87 -5.73
C VAL A 46 3.70 -7.42 -7.15
N MET A 47 3.41 -6.13 -7.35
CA MET A 47 3.11 -5.59 -8.68
C MET A 47 4.29 -5.70 -9.63
N PHE A 48 5.52 -5.49 -9.14
CA PHE A 48 6.73 -5.63 -9.91
C PHE A 48 6.97 -7.09 -10.34
N VAL A 49 6.76 -8.06 -9.45
CA VAL A 49 6.85 -9.49 -9.77
C VAL A 49 5.78 -9.89 -10.79
N LEU A 50 4.53 -9.45 -10.60
CA LEU A 50 3.45 -9.72 -11.55
C LEU A 50 3.75 -9.12 -12.93
N ALA A 51 4.24 -7.88 -12.97
CA ALA A 51 4.66 -7.24 -14.21
C ALA A 51 5.81 -8.00 -14.87
N SER A 52 6.84 -8.39 -14.10
CA SER A 52 7.98 -9.15 -14.60
C SER A 52 7.56 -10.48 -15.24
N ILE A 53 6.64 -11.21 -14.60
CA ILE A 53 6.06 -12.44 -15.16
C ILE A 53 5.24 -12.15 -16.42
N SER A 54 4.42 -11.09 -16.40
CA SER A 54 3.59 -10.70 -17.55
C SER A 54 4.45 -10.34 -18.76
N PHE A 55 5.54 -9.59 -18.58
CA PHE A 55 6.45 -9.25 -19.67
C PHE A 55 7.16 -10.48 -20.24
N ARG A 56 7.59 -11.42 -19.38
CA ARG A 56 8.16 -12.70 -19.83
C ARG A 56 7.17 -13.48 -20.71
N ARG A 57 5.90 -13.51 -20.32
CA ARG A 57 4.83 -14.19 -21.06
C ARG A 57 4.46 -13.54 -22.41
N ILE A 58 4.77 -12.26 -22.60
CA ILE A 58 4.49 -11.55 -23.87
C ILE A 58 5.61 -11.80 -24.90
N ILE A 59 6.83 -12.08 -24.45
CA ILE A 59 8.01 -12.25 -25.30
C ILE A 59 8.20 -13.71 -25.77
N GLU A 60 7.79 -14.70 -24.98
CA GLU A 60 7.60 -16.10 -25.39
C GLU A 60 6.30 -16.30 -26.19
#